data_AF-A0A502CUY1-F1
#
_entry.id   AF-A0A502CUY1-F1
#
_cell.length_a   1.000
_cell.length_b   1.000
_cell.length_c   1.000
_cell.angle_alpha   90.00
_cell.angle_beta   90.00
_cell.angle_gamma   90.00
#
_symmetry.space_group_name_H-M   'P 1'
#
loop_
_entity.id
_entity.type
_entity.pdbx_description
1 polymer ?
#
loop_
_entity_poly.entity_id
_entity_poly.type
_entity_poly.pdbx_seq_one_letter_code
_entity_poly.pdbx_strand_id
1 'polypeptide(L)'
;MKVLLDEDVPQPVIRLVAHLLRGHEVKHVSELAWLGKKDVPLIGDAARRGFRVFVTQNIGQFNVPAECDAIKRSGMHHISYEVPAGLKGLGLASGALCAAIHPIVAELDKVQPQRIVKIVSLDSSRRRYEVSDPAVDPPSAYWT
;
A
#
# COMPACT_ATOMS: atom_id res chain seq x y z
N MET A 1 10.21 -9.92 0.55
CA MET A 1 10.34 -8.58 -0.11
C MET A 1 10.39 -7.44 0.91
N LYS A 2 10.70 -6.20 0.47
CA LYS A 2 10.65 -4.98 1.30
C LYS A 2 9.32 -4.23 1.12
N VAL A 3 8.65 -3.89 2.22
CA VAL A 3 7.33 -3.25 2.28
C VAL A 3 7.47 -1.92 3.03
N LEU A 4 7.03 -0.83 2.41
CA LEU A 4 6.98 0.50 2.99
C LEU A 4 5.55 0.84 3.40
N LEU A 5 5.36 1.24 4.65
CA LEU A 5 4.12 1.78 5.20
C LEU A 5 4.23 3.30 5.23
N ASP A 6 3.28 3.97 4.59
CA ASP A 6 3.17 5.43 4.50
C ASP A 6 2.80 6.07 5.84
N GLU A 7 2.90 7.41 5.94
CA GLU A 7 2.68 8.16 7.19
C GLU A 7 1.24 8.09 7.70
N ASP A 8 0.29 7.85 6.79
CA ASP A 8 -1.13 7.70 7.11
C ASP A 8 -1.47 6.31 7.68
N VAL A 9 -0.56 5.33 7.56
CA VAL A 9 -0.75 4.01 8.16
C VAL A 9 -0.68 4.11 9.68
N PRO A 10 -1.70 3.66 10.45
CA PRO A 10 -1.76 3.93 11.87
C PRO A 10 -0.60 3.27 12.61
N GLN A 11 0.15 4.04 13.41
CA GLN A 11 1.27 3.48 14.16
C GLN A 11 0.95 2.22 14.98
N PRO A 12 -0.24 2.09 15.62
CA PRO A 12 -0.59 0.89 16.38
C PRO A 12 -0.55 -0.41 15.58
N VAL A 13 -0.74 -0.37 14.25
CA VAL A 13 -0.75 -1.58 13.42
C VAL A 13 0.62 -1.97 12.89
N ILE A 14 1.63 -1.09 12.90
CA ILE A 14 2.95 -1.33 12.29
C ILE A 14 3.58 -2.63 12.80
N ARG A 15 3.62 -2.82 14.12
CA ARG A 15 4.22 -4.02 14.73
C ARG A 15 3.44 -5.30 14.40
N LEU A 16 2.12 -5.19 14.29
CA LEU A 16 1.27 -6.32 13.92
C LEU A 16 1.47 -6.69 12.44
N VAL A 17 1.50 -5.71 11.54
CA VAL A 17 1.79 -5.93 10.12
C VAL A 17 3.17 -6.57 9.94
N ALA A 18 4.20 -6.06 10.64
CA ALA A 18 5.54 -6.65 10.63
C ALA A 18 5.55 -8.11 11.12
N HIS A 19 4.75 -8.43 12.14
CA HIS A 19 4.60 -9.80 12.63
C HIS A 19 3.93 -10.72 11.61
N LEU A 20 2.85 -10.25 10.97
CA LEU A 20 2.07 -10.98 9.97
C LEU A 20 2.86 -11.23 8.69
N LEU A 21 3.80 -10.35 8.36
CA LEU A 21 4.69 -10.45 7.21
C LEU A 21 6.08 -10.97 7.59
N ARG A 22 6.18 -11.88 8.56
CA ARG A 22 7.45 -12.48 8.96
C ARG A 22 8.19 -13.06 7.73
N GLY A 23 9.47 -12.73 7.59
CA GLY A 23 10.28 -13.06 6.41
C GLY A 23 10.36 -11.94 5.36
N HIS A 24 9.55 -10.89 5.51
CA HIS A 24 9.62 -9.65 4.75
C HIS A 24 10.23 -8.53 5.61
N GLU A 25 10.88 -7.56 4.98
CA GLU A 25 11.34 -6.34 5.67
C GLU A 25 10.20 -5.33 5.60
N VAL A 26 9.59 -5.02 6.74
CA VAL A 26 8.54 -4.00 6.85
C VAL A 26 9.14 -2.76 7.50
N LYS A 27 8.99 -1.61 6.86
CA LYS A 27 9.40 -0.31 7.39
C LYS A 27 8.25 0.68 7.32
N HIS A 28 8.12 1.50 8.35
CA HIS A 28 7.26 2.68 8.29
C HIS A 28 8.11 3.93 8.06
N VAL A 29 7.56 4.95 7.39
CA VAL A 29 8.30 6.20 7.09
C VAL A 29 8.90 6.89 8.32
N SER A 30 8.29 6.74 9.50
CA SER A 30 8.85 7.23 10.77
C SER A 30 10.16 6.57 11.17
N GLU A 31 10.38 5.31 10.80
CA GLU A 31 11.62 4.56 11.08
C GLU A 31 12.76 4.94 10.13
N LEU A 32 12.44 5.68 9.05
CA LEU A 32 13.36 6.06 7.98
C LEU A 32 13.68 7.56 7.99
N ALA A 33 13.21 8.30 8.99
CA ALA A 33 13.26 9.77 9.05
C ALA A 33 12.62 10.43 7.81
N TRP A 34 11.51 9.88 7.33
CA TRP A 34 10.78 10.31 6.14
C TRP A 34 9.40 10.92 6.42
N LEU A 35 9.08 11.19 7.69
CA LEU A 35 7.82 11.87 8.04
C LEU A 35 7.69 13.23 7.34
N GLY A 36 6.49 13.53 6.83
CA GLY A 36 6.18 14.79 6.12
C GLY A 36 6.84 14.92 4.75
N LYS A 37 7.52 13.87 4.27
CA LYS A 37 8.11 13.86 2.93
C LYS A 37 7.01 13.73 1.89
N LYS A 38 7.05 14.60 0.86
CA LYS A 38 6.07 14.56 -0.23
C LYS A 38 6.12 13.25 -1.01
N ASP A 39 4.98 12.85 -1.56
CA ASP A 39 4.75 11.55 -2.20
C ASP A 39 5.72 11.27 -3.34
N VAL A 40 5.88 12.20 -4.29
CA VAL A 40 6.78 12.04 -5.45
C VAL A 40 8.22 11.69 -5.03
N PRO A 41 8.91 12.48 -4.19
CA PRO A 41 10.25 12.11 -3.72
C PRO A 41 10.26 10.92 -2.75
N LEU A 42 9.18 10.68 -1.98
CA LEU A 42 9.05 9.50 -1.10
C LEU A 42 9.06 8.20 -1.91
N ILE A 43 8.17 8.09 -2.90
CA ILE A 43 8.02 6.94 -3.79
C ILE A 43 9.31 6.70 -4.58
N GLY A 44 9.93 7.75 -5.10
CA GLY A 44 11.20 7.64 -5.82
C GLY A 44 12.35 7.09 -4.94
N ASP A 45 12.46 7.56 -3.69
CA ASP A 45 13.47 7.04 -2.77
C ASP A 45 13.16 5.63 -2.26
N ALA A 46 11.89 5.29 -2.08
CA ALA A 46 11.46 3.95 -1.73
C ALA A 46 11.88 2.94 -2.82
N ALA A 47 11.59 3.24 -4.08
CA ALA A 47 12.01 2.42 -5.21
C ALA A 47 13.54 2.25 -5.27
N ARG A 48 14.30 3.36 -5.12
CA ARG A 48 15.78 3.32 -5.08
C ARG A 48 16.34 2.48 -3.94
N ARG A 49 15.65 2.42 -2.78
CA ARG A 49 16.04 1.58 -1.63
C ARG A 49 15.58 0.12 -1.75
N GLY A 50 14.97 -0.24 -2.87
CA GLY A 50 14.53 -1.61 -3.16
C GLY A 50 13.23 -2.00 -2.48
N PHE A 51 12.41 -1.04 -2.06
CA PHE A 51 11.03 -1.33 -1.67
C PHE A 51 10.27 -1.86 -2.88
N ARG A 52 9.48 -2.92 -2.68
CA ARG A 52 8.66 -3.56 -3.72
C ARG A 52 7.17 -3.34 -3.51
N VAL A 53 6.76 -2.94 -2.30
CA VAL A 53 5.37 -2.67 -1.94
C VAL A 53 5.32 -1.34 -1.20
N PHE A 54 4.37 -0.49 -1.58
CA PHE A 54 4.00 0.72 -0.87
C PHE A 54 2.55 0.58 -0.37
N VAL A 55 2.32 0.84 0.92
CA VAL A 55 1.01 0.74 1.57
C VAL A 55 0.59 2.11 2.09
N THR A 56 -0.58 2.59 1.68
CA THR A 56 -1.08 3.94 1.99
C THR A 56 -2.60 3.95 2.17
N GLN A 57 -3.14 4.95 2.87
CA GLN A 57 -4.57 5.27 2.90
C GLN A 57 -4.97 6.24 1.79
N ASN A 58 -4.01 6.89 1.13
CA ASN A 58 -4.28 7.90 0.13
C ASN A 58 -4.59 7.29 -1.26
N ILE A 59 -5.85 6.93 -1.48
CA ILE A 59 -6.34 6.53 -2.82
C ILE A 59 -6.32 7.68 -3.84
N GLY A 60 -6.20 8.92 -3.38
CA GLY A 60 -6.22 10.12 -4.21
C GLY A 60 -4.98 10.28 -5.09
N GLN A 61 -3.88 9.59 -4.77
CA GLN A 61 -2.61 9.70 -5.49
C GLN A 61 -2.73 9.37 -6.98
N PHE A 62 -3.63 8.46 -7.35
CA PHE A 62 -3.87 8.14 -8.76
C PHE A 62 -4.51 9.29 -9.55
N ASN A 63 -5.16 10.24 -8.87
CA ASN A 63 -5.82 11.41 -9.47
C ASN A 63 -4.93 12.65 -9.47
N VAL A 64 -3.72 12.57 -8.93
CA VAL A 64 -2.70 13.62 -9.00
C VAL A 64 -1.68 13.20 -10.05
N PRO A 65 -1.58 13.89 -11.22
CA PRO A 65 -0.75 13.42 -12.33
C PRO A 65 0.70 13.10 -11.97
N ALA A 66 1.33 13.96 -11.16
CA ALA A 66 2.72 13.78 -10.75
C ALA A 66 2.92 12.57 -9.80
N GLU A 67 1.97 12.31 -8.91
CA GLU A 67 2.01 11.18 -7.97
C GLU A 67 1.70 9.87 -8.69
N CYS A 68 0.66 9.86 -9.53
CA CYS A 68 0.31 8.73 -10.39
C CYS A 68 1.51 8.27 -11.24
N ASP A 69 2.17 9.23 -11.89
CA ASP A 69 3.37 8.99 -12.69
C ASP A 69 4.58 8.53 -11.83
N ALA A 70 4.74 9.05 -10.61
CA ALA A 70 5.72 8.52 -9.66
C ALA A 70 5.43 7.07 -9.26
N ILE A 71 4.17 6.72 -8.96
CA ILE A 71 3.75 5.36 -8.63
C ILE A 71 4.01 4.42 -9.81
N LYS A 72 3.58 4.79 -11.02
CA LYS A 72 3.81 4.02 -12.25
C LYS A 72 5.29 3.74 -12.48
N ARG A 73 6.13 4.79 -12.46
CA ARG A 73 7.58 4.64 -12.69
C ARG A 73 8.31 3.86 -11.60
N SER A 74 7.78 3.85 -10.39
CA SER A 74 8.41 3.13 -9.28
C SER A 74 8.45 1.62 -9.51
N GLY A 75 7.51 1.08 -10.28
CA GLY A 75 7.31 -0.37 -10.44
C GLY A 75 6.90 -1.10 -9.16
N MET A 76 6.74 -0.40 -8.03
CA MET A 76 6.32 -1.00 -6.76
C MET A 76 4.85 -1.37 -6.81
N HIS A 77 4.49 -2.52 -6.26
CA HIS A 77 3.08 -2.80 -6.00
C HIS A 77 2.53 -1.74 -5.03
N HIS A 78 1.31 -1.31 -5.28
CA HIS A 78 0.67 -0.25 -4.50
C HIS A 78 -0.58 -0.82 -3.82
N ILE A 79 -0.59 -0.83 -2.49
CA ILE A 79 -1.69 -1.33 -1.68
C ILE A 79 -2.36 -0.14 -1.02
N SER A 80 -3.63 0.05 -1.34
CA SER A 80 -4.45 1.12 -0.81
C SER A 80 -5.64 0.58 -0.01
N TYR A 81 -6.09 1.35 0.97
CA TYR A 81 -7.29 1.05 1.74
C TYR A 81 -7.94 2.35 2.22
N GLU A 82 -9.26 2.33 2.39
CA GLU A 82 -10.01 3.51 2.85
C GLU A 82 -10.28 3.44 4.35
N VAL A 83 -10.23 4.59 5.01
CA VAL A 83 -10.62 4.72 6.43
C VAL A 83 -11.93 5.50 6.52
N PRO A 84 -13.05 4.84 6.89
CA PRO A 84 -14.28 5.54 7.18
C PRO A 84 -14.12 6.51 8.36
N ALA A 85 -14.98 7.52 8.44
CA ALA A 85 -14.88 8.54 9.49
C ALA A 85 -15.00 7.98 10.92
N GLY A 86 -14.26 8.59 11.84
CA GLY A 86 -14.33 8.34 13.28
C GLY A 86 -13.56 7.08 13.76
N LEU A 87 -13.50 6.91 15.09
CA LEU A 87 -12.72 5.85 15.74
C LEU A 87 -13.15 4.44 15.33
N LYS A 88 -14.45 4.24 15.08
CA LYS A 88 -14.97 2.97 14.57
C LYS A 88 -14.40 2.66 13.18
N GLY A 89 -14.38 3.63 12.27
CA GLY A 89 -13.82 3.47 10.94
C GLY A 89 -12.33 3.16 10.95
N LEU A 90 -11.57 3.85 11.81
CA LEU A 90 -10.15 3.56 12.05
C LEU A 90 -9.92 2.11 12.51
N GLY A 91 -10.70 1.64 13.49
CA GLY A 91 -10.61 0.26 13.99
C GLY A 91 -10.94 -0.76 12.90
N LEU A 92 -11.96 -0.49 12.09
CA LEU A 92 -12.34 -1.36 10.98
C LEU A 92 -11.23 -1.42 9.91
N ALA A 93 -10.74 -0.28 9.45
CA ALA A 93 -9.69 -0.22 8.44
C ALA A 93 -8.37 -0.87 8.91
N SER A 94 -8.02 -0.65 10.18
CA SER A 94 -6.86 -1.29 10.82
C SER A 94 -6.98 -2.81 10.81
N GLY A 95 -8.16 -3.34 11.18
CA GLY A 95 -8.45 -4.76 11.10
C GLY A 95 -8.42 -5.30 9.65
N ALA A 96 -8.92 -4.52 8.69
CA ALA A 96 -8.98 -4.89 7.28
C ALA A 96 -7.58 -5.08 6.71
N LEU A 97 -6.72 -4.09 6.96
CA LEU A 97 -5.31 -4.14 6.61
C LEU A 97 -4.65 -5.38 7.20
N CYS A 98 -4.79 -5.61 8.51
CA CYS A 98 -4.16 -6.75 9.17
C CYS A 98 -4.69 -8.11 8.63
N ALA A 99 -5.99 -8.21 8.35
CA ALA A 99 -6.60 -9.44 7.85
C ALA A 99 -6.24 -9.74 6.39
N ALA A 100 -5.92 -8.72 5.58
CA ALA A 100 -5.68 -8.86 4.15
C ALA A 100 -4.19 -8.86 3.77
N ILE A 101 -3.31 -8.22 4.56
CA ILE A 101 -1.94 -7.93 4.11
C ILE A 101 -1.11 -9.20 3.84
N HIS A 102 -1.26 -10.24 4.66
CA HIS A 102 -0.49 -11.48 4.50
C HIS A 102 -0.77 -12.20 3.16
N PRO A 103 -2.03 -12.55 2.82
CA PRO A 103 -2.30 -13.17 1.52
C PRO A 103 -1.99 -12.25 0.33
N ILE A 104 -2.19 -10.93 0.47
CA ILE A 104 -1.81 -9.97 -0.58
C ILE A 104 -0.30 -10.06 -0.87
N VAL A 105 0.53 -9.90 0.15
CA VAL A 105 2.00 -9.90 -0.04
C VAL A 105 2.49 -11.25 -0.56
N ALA A 106 1.88 -12.36 -0.13
CA ALA A 106 2.20 -13.70 -0.64
C ALA A 106 1.83 -13.89 -2.13
N GLU A 107 0.77 -13.23 -2.59
CA GLU A 107 0.39 -13.20 -4.02
C GLU A 107 1.34 -12.32 -4.82
N LEU A 108 1.63 -11.11 -4.31
CA LEU A 108 2.52 -10.15 -4.96
C LEU A 108 3.96 -10.66 -5.08
N ASP A 109 4.46 -11.48 -4.14
CA ASP A 109 5.83 -12.01 -4.22
C ASP A 109 6.05 -12.98 -5.39
N LYS A 110 4.96 -13.51 -5.95
CA LYS A 110 4.99 -14.47 -7.06
C LYS A 110 4.95 -13.80 -8.44
N VAL A 111 4.69 -12.50 -8.50
CA VAL A 111 4.57 -11.75 -9.76
C VAL A 111 5.66 -10.69 -9.86
N GLN A 112 6.18 -10.51 -11.07
CA GLN A 112 7.14 -9.44 -11.36
C GLN A 112 6.46 -8.12 -11.75
N PRO A 113 5.41 -8.12 -12.60
CA PRO A 113 4.79 -6.87 -13.02
C PRO A 113 4.08 -6.17 -11.86
N GLN A 114 4.04 -4.83 -11.92
CA GLN A 114 3.38 -3.99 -10.93
C GLN A 114 1.90 -4.39 -10.78
N ARG A 115 1.37 -4.30 -9.56
CA ARG A 115 -0.04 -4.55 -9.25
C ARG A 115 -0.56 -3.44 -8.37
N ILE A 116 -1.80 -3.05 -8.61
CA ILE A 116 -2.54 -2.16 -7.73
C ILE A 116 -3.52 -3.01 -6.94
N VAL A 117 -3.55 -2.81 -5.62
CA VAL A 117 -4.37 -3.57 -4.70
C VAL A 117 -5.23 -2.61 -3.91
N LYS A 118 -6.54 -2.86 -3.89
CA LYS A 118 -7.49 -2.16 -3.02
C LYS A 118 -8.02 -3.12 -1.97
N ILE A 119 -7.85 -2.80 -0.69
CA ILE A 119 -8.50 -3.54 0.40
C ILE A 119 -9.94 -3.02 0.51
N VAL A 120 -10.91 -3.90 0.32
CA VAL A 120 -12.33 -3.55 0.16
C VAL A 120 -13.23 -4.04 1.29
N SER A 121 -12.79 -5.01 2.10
CA SER A 121 -13.64 -5.60 3.14
C SER A 121 -12.87 -6.26 4.28
N LEU A 122 -13.49 -6.25 5.46
CA LEU A 122 -13.13 -7.04 6.64
C LEU A 122 -13.75 -8.44 6.65
N ASP A 123 -14.90 -8.58 5.99
CA ASP A 123 -15.73 -9.79 6.03
C ASP A 123 -14.99 -10.95 5.37
N SER A 124 -14.74 -12.01 6.12
CA SER A 124 -14.07 -13.23 5.61
C SER A 124 -14.93 -14.04 4.66
N SER A 125 -16.25 -13.83 4.65
CA SER A 125 -17.18 -14.45 3.70
C SER A 125 -17.17 -13.75 2.33
N ARG A 126 -16.55 -12.56 2.25
CA ARG A 126 -16.38 -11.79 1.02
C ARG A 126 -14.90 -11.71 0.66
N ARG A 127 -14.62 -11.38 -0.60
CA ARG A 127 -13.26 -11.07 -1.03
C ARG A 127 -12.78 -9.82 -0.27
N ARG A 128 -11.64 -9.92 0.41
CA ARG A 128 -11.09 -8.83 1.25
C ARG A 128 -10.35 -7.77 0.46
N TYR A 129 -9.84 -8.12 -0.72
CA TYR A 129 -9.06 -7.23 -1.56
C TYR A 129 -9.22 -7.56 -3.04
N GLU A 130 -9.06 -6.53 -3.86
CA GLU A 130 -9.06 -6.59 -5.32
C GLU A 130 -7.64 -6.30 -5.82
N VAL A 131 -7.21 -7.02 -6.85
CA VAL A 131 -5.88 -6.87 -7.46
C VAL A 131 -6.12 -6.59 -8.94
N SER A 132 -5.55 -5.49 -9.45
CA SER A 132 -5.56 -5.16 -10.87
C SER A 132 -4.15 -5.11 -11.45
N ASP A 133 -4.05 -5.48 -12.72
CA ASP A 133 -2.87 -5.20 -13.54
C ASP A 133 -3.06 -3.82 -14.18
N PRO A 134 -2.32 -2.79 -13.74
CA PRO A 134 -2.55 -1.44 -14.23
C PRO A 134 -2.09 -1.23 -15.69
N ALA A 135 -1.45 -2.23 -16.32
CA ALA A 135 -1.22 -2.22 -17.76
C ALA A 135 -2.47 -2.62 -18.58
N VAL A 136 -3.45 -3.26 -17.94
CA VAL A 136 -4.71 -3.73 -18.57
C VAL A 136 -5.92 -2.94 -18.05
N ASP A 137 -5.96 -2.69 -16.75
CA ASP A 137 -7.04 -2.01 -16.04
C ASP A 137 -6.46 -0.85 -15.20
N PRO A 138 -6.23 0.33 -15.83
CA PRO A 138 -5.55 1.45 -15.20
C PRO A 138 -6.37 2.07 -14.04
N PRO A 139 -5.73 2.47 -12.92
CA PRO A 139 -6.45 3.02 -11.76
C PRO A 139 -7.01 4.44 -11.98
N SER A 140 -6.56 5.14 -13.02
CA SER A 140 -7.08 6.46 -13.40
C SER A 140 -6.72 6.81 -14.86
N ALA A 141 -7.34 7.88 -15.38
CA ALA A 141 -7.02 8.42 -16.71
C ALA A 141 -5.58 8.97 -16.83
N TYR A 142 -4.89 9.20 -15.71
CA TYR A 142 -3.49 9.65 -15.70
C TYR A 142 -2.50 8.49 -15.81
N TRP A 143 -2.98 7.24 -15.79
CA TRP A 143 -2.16 6.05 -15.99
C TRP A 143 -2.04 5.72 -17.48
N THR A 144 -1.38 6.60 -18.24
CA THR A 144 -1.09 6.45 -19.69
C THR A 144 0.37 6.14 -19.93
#